data_AF-A0A7V0J9J4-F1
#
_entry.id   AF-A0A7V0J9J4-F1
#
_cell.length_a   1.000
_cell.length_b   1.000
_cell.length_c   1.000
_cell.angle_alpha   90.00
_cell.angle_beta   90.00
_cell.angle_gamma   90.00
#
_symmetry.space_group_name_H-M   'P 1'
#
loop_
_entity.id
_entity.type
_entity.pdbx_description
1 polymer ?
#
loop_
_entity_poly.entity_id
_entity_poly.type
_entity_poly.pdbx_seq_one_letter_code
_entity_poly.pdbx_strand_id
1 'polypeptide(L)' 'MLVALVMGFASGLPLLLTIGLLQAWMIEEKVDLSVIGIFALVGLPYTLKFIWAPLFDRFTLSFLGRRRGWLLVAQVALI' A
#
# COMPACT_ATOMS: atom_id res chain seq x y z
N MET A 1 -4.36 0.10 24.61
CA MET A 1 -5.50 0.67 23.87
C MET A 1 -5.10 1.96 23.16
N LEU A 2 -4.66 3.01 23.86
CA LEU A 2 -4.21 4.27 23.25
C LEU A 2 -3.10 4.10 22.19
N VAL A 3 -2.08 3.27 22.46
CA VAL A 3 -0.99 2.98 21.50
C VAL A 3 -1.51 2.33 20.21
N ALA A 4 -2.47 1.40 20.32
CA ALA A 4 -3.08 0.76 19.16
C ALA A 4 -3.93 1.73 18.34
N LEU A 5 -4.62 2.67 19.01
CA LEU A 5 -5.38 3.74 18.36
C LEU A 5 -4.45 4.68 17.59
N VAL A 6 -3.37 5.15 18.22
CA VAL A 6 -2.39 6.04 17.57
C VAL A 6 -1.67 5.35 16.42
N MET A 7 -1.28 4.08 16.56
CA MET A 7 -0.70 3.31 15.45
C MET A 7 -1.71 3.06 14.32
N GLY A 8 -2.96 2.75 14.64
CA GLY A 8 -4.02 2.59 13.65
C GLY A 8 -4.23 3.88 12.85
N PHE A 9 -4.29 5.01 13.53
CA PHE A 9 -4.41 6.33 12.92
C PHE A 9 -3.20 6.68 12.06
N ALA A 10 -1.98 6.54 12.60
CA ALA A 10 -0.74 6.85 11.88
C ALA A 10 -0.48 5.93 10.68
N SER A 11 -0.95 4.68 10.70
CA SER A 11 -0.79 3.75 9.57
C SER A 11 -1.87 3.91 8.49
N GLY A 12 -3.07 4.34 8.84
CA GLY A 12 -4.18 4.52 7.89
C GLY A 12 -4.23 5.90 7.22
N LEU A 13 -3.83 6.95 7.93
CA LEU A 13 -3.86 8.32 7.43
C LEU A 13 -3.03 8.54 6.16
N PRO A 14 -1.75 8.12 6.10
CA PRO A 14 -0.91 8.43 4.95
C PRO A 14 -1.49 7.85 3.67
N LEU A 15 -1.99 6.62 3.71
CA LEU A 15 -2.54 5.96 2.52
C LEU A 15 -3.72 6.75 1.92
N LEU A 16 -4.69 7.13 2.76
CA LEU A 16 -5.88 7.85 2.30
C LEU A 16 -5.52 9.25 1.80
N LEU A 17 -4.65 9.95 2.54
CA LEU A 17 -4.20 11.29 2.18
C LEU A 17 -3.37 11.28 0.90
N THR A 18 -2.47 10.32 0.71
CA THR A 18 -1.61 10.25 -0.48
C THR A 18 -2.45 10.04 -1.73
N ILE A 19 -3.44 9.13 -1.69
CA ILE A 19 -4.32 8.87 -2.85
C ILE A 19 -5.18 10.12 -3.17
N GLY A 20 -5.78 10.74 -2.15
CA GLY A 20 -6.63 11.91 -2.33
C GLY A 20 -5.89 13.17 -2.77
N LEU A 21 -4.75 13.48 -2.13
CA LEU A 21 -3.93 14.65 -2.49
C LEU A 21 -3.35 14.49 -3.89
N LEU A 22 -2.87 13.30 -4.25
CA LEU A 22 -2.27 13.10 -5.57
C LEU A 22 -3.31 13.30 -6.68
N GLN A 23 -4.55 12.83 -6.48
CA GLN A 23 -5.64 13.12 -7.41
C GLN A 23 -5.94 14.62 -7.50
N ALA A 24 -5.95 15.33 -6.37
CA ALA A 24 -6.15 16.78 -6.36
C ALA A 24 -5.03 17.54 -7.10
N TRP A 25 -3.76 17.16 -6.88
CA TRP A 25 -2.61 17.73 -7.59
C TRP A 25 -2.66 17.45 -9.09
N MET A 26 -3.05 16.25 -9.49
CA MET A 26 -3.23 15.93 -10.92
C MET A 26 -4.31 16.79 -11.58
N ILE A 27 -5.38 17.13 -10.86
CA ILE A 27 -6.41 18.07 -11.35
C ILE A 27 -5.82 19.49 -11.47
N GLU A 28 -5.04 19.94 -10.48
CA GLU A 28 -4.38 21.27 -10.51
C GLU A 28 -3.37 21.40 -11.66
N GLU A 29 -2.61 20.34 -11.94
CA GLU A 29 -1.67 20.27 -13.08
C GLU A 29 -2.37 20.11 -14.45
N LYS A 30 -3.70 20.10 -14.49
CA LYS A 30 -4.53 19.93 -15.71
C LYS A 30 -4.29 18.60 -16.43
N VAL A 31 -4.01 17.54 -15.67
CA VAL A 31 -3.93 16.18 -16.21
C VAL A 31 -5.31 15.74 -16.70
N ASP A 32 -5.34 15.03 -17.83
CA ASP A 32 -6.59 14.52 -18.42
C ASP A 32 -7.34 13.59 -17.46
N LEU A 33 -8.66 13.75 -17.35
CA LEU A 33 -9.55 12.91 -16.53
C LEU A 33 -9.40 11.41 -16.86
N SER A 34 -9.09 11.08 -18.11
CA SER A 34 -8.83 9.71 -18.54
C SER A 34 -7.60 9.12 -17.84
N VAL A 35 -6.54 9.92 -17.68
CA VAL A 35 -5.31 9.52 -16.98
C VAL A 35 -5.56 9.41 -15.47
N ILE A 36 -6.36 10.31 -14.90
CA ILE A 36 -6.79 10.21 -13.49
C ILE A 36 -7.59 8.92 -13.25
N GLY A 37 -8.48 8.56 -14.18
CA GLY A 37 -9.24 7.31 -14.13
C GLY A 37 -8.36 6.06 -14.21
N ILE A 38 -7.35 6.07 -15.10
CA ILE A 38 -6.35 4.99 -15.18
C ILE A 38 -5.51 4.94 -13.89
N PHE A 39 -5.19 6.08 -13.29
CA PHE A 39 -4.43 6.14 -12.04
C PHE A 39 -5.17 5.47 -10.88
N ALA A 40 -6.51 5.46 -10.88
CA ALA A 40 -7.30 4.72 -9.88
C ALA A 40 -6.98 3.20 -9.89
N LEU A 41 -6.46 2.65 -11.00
CA LEU A 41 -6.04 1.25 -11.11
C LEU A 41 -4.79 0.94 -10.27
N VAL A 42 -4.06 1.95 -9.77
CA VAL A 42 -2.97 1.75 -8.79
C VAL A 42 -3.48 1.12 -7.49
N GLY A 43 -4.79 1.16 -7.22
CA GLY A 43 -5.42 0.42 -6.12
C GLY A 43 -5.68 -1.07 -6.39
N LEU A 44 -5.52 -1.56 -7.62
CA LEU A 44 -5.74 -2.99 -7.95
C LEU A 44 -4.85 -3.95 -7.13
N PRO A 45 -3.56 -3.65 -6.89
CA PRO A 45 -2.71 -4.35 -5.93
C PRO A 45 -3.19 -4.36 -4.47
N TYR A 46 -4.24 -3.60 -4.12
CA TYR A 46 -4.91 -3.72 -2.83
C TYR A 46 -6.15 -4.63 -2.94
N THR A 47 -6.90 -4.52 -4.03
CA THR A 47 -8.12 -5.30 -4.26
C THR A 47 -7.86 -6.77 -4.55
N LEU A 48 -6.86 -7.09 -5.39
CA LEU A 48 -6.54 -8.49 -5.72
C LEU A 48 -5.66 -9.15 -4.65
N LYS A 49 -5.66 -8.61 -3.41
CA LYS A 49 -4.87 -9.12 -2.28
C LYS A 49 -5.07 -10.60 -2.05
N PHE A 50 -6.25 -11.12 -2.33
CA PHE A 50 -6.58 -12.54 -2.22
C PHE A 50 -5.74 -13.45 -3.15
N ILE A 51 -5.20 -12.95 -4.26
CA ILE A 51 -4.41 -13.75 -5.21
C ILE A 51 -3.00 -13.96 -4.69
N TRP A 52 -2.33 -12.89 -4.26
CA TRP A 52 -0.95 -12.99 -3.77
C TRP A 52 -0.84 -13.26 -2.27
N ALA A 53 -1.85 -12.94 -1.45
CA ALA A 53 -1.85 -13.31 -0.02
C ALA A 53 -1.48 -14.79 0.23
N PRO A 54 -2.06 -15.80 -0.46
CA PRO A 54 -1.67 -17.20 -0.26
C PRO A 54 -0.25 -17.51 -0.72
N LEU A 55 0.29 -16.77 -1.70
CA LEU A 55 1.69 -16.86 -2.10
C LEU A 55 2.60 -16.38 -0.98
N PHE A 56 2.35 -15.19 -0.44
CA PHE A 56 3.10 -14.63 0.69
C PHE A 56 2.99 -15.49 1.96
N ASP A 57 1.85 -16.15 2.19
CA ASP A 57 1.65 -17.03 3.36
C ASP A 57 2.33 -18.42 3.22
N ARG A 58 2.52 -18.91 1.99
CA ARG A 58 3.17 -20.20 1.70
C ARG A 58 4.69 -20.09 1.58
N PHE A 59 5.20 -19.02 0.99
CA PHE A 59 6.64 -18.77 0.86
C PHE A 59 7.16 -18.03 2.09
N THR A 60 7.40 -18.76 3.18
CA THR A 60 7.95 -18.15 4.39
C THR A 60 9.49 -18.14 4.30
N LEU A 61 10.11 -16.95 4.33
CA LEU A 61 11.56 -16.87 4.54
C LEU A 61 11.86 -17.39 5.95
N SER A 62 12.33 -18.63 6.03
CA SER A 62 12.54 -19.39 7.28
C SER A 62 13.42 -18.68 8.32
N PHE A 63 14.24 -17.71 7.92
CA PHE A 63 15.30 -17.17 8.76
C PHE A 63 14.87 -16.09 9.77
N LEU A 64 13.74 -15.40 9.55
CA LEU A 64 13.28 -14.30 10.45
C LEU A 64 11.80 -14.40 10.87
N GLY A 65 11.12 -15.50 10.54
CA GLY A 65 9.71 -15.71 10.86
C GLY A 65 8.74 -15.06 9.88
N ARG A 66 7.46 -15.45 9.97
CA ARG A 66 6.44 -15.25 8.93
C ARG A 66 6.19 -13.80 8.51
N ARG A 67 6.29 -12.84 9.44
CA ARG A 67 6.00 -11.42 9.17
C ARG A 67 7.25 -10.56 8.97
N ARG A 68 8.32 -10.84 9.74
CA ARG A 68 9.54 -10.00 9.72
C ARG A 68 10.39 -10.26 8.46
N GLY A 69 10.41 -11.49 7.95
CA GLY A 69 11.09 -11.80 6.69
C GLY A 69 10.51 -11.02 5.52
N TRP A 70 9.18 -10.97 5.40
CA TRP A 70 8.51 -10.23 4.34
C TRP A 70 8.62 -8.71 4.50
N LEU A 71 8.64 -8.19 5.74
CA LEU A 71 8.91 -6.77 5.97
C LEU A 71 10.30 -6.36 5.48
N LEU A 72 11.34 -7.16 5.76
CA LEU A 72 12.68 -6.89 5.26
C LEU A 72 12.79 -6.99 3.74
N VAL A 73 12.17 -8.01 3.13
CA VAL A 73 12.15 -8.14 1.66
C VAL A 73 11.46 -6.94 1.02
N ALA A 74 10.31 -6.52 1.54
CA ALA A 74 9.60 -5.34 1.04
C ALA A 74 10.44 -4.06 1.21
N GLN A 75 11.15 -3.93 2.33
CA GLN A 75 12.01 -2.79 2.60
C GLN A 75 13.26 -2.75 1.69
N VAL A 76 13.85 -3.91 1.38
CA VAL A 76 14.97 -4.01 0.41
C VAL A 76 14.49 -3.80 -1.02
N ALA A 77 13.30 -4.29 -1.40
CA ALA A 77 12.75 -4.08 -2.74
C ALA A 77 12.31 -2.63 -3.00
N LEU A 78 12.04 -1.86 -1.95
CA LEU A 78 11.67 -0.45 -2.02
C LEU A 78 12.87 0.51 -2.09
N ILE A 79 14.05 0.07 -1.65
CA ILE A 79 15.33 0.82 -1.74
C ILE A 79 15.95 0.55 -3.11
#